data_AF-A0A355FLI8-F1
#
_entry.id   AF-A0A355FLI8-F1
#
_cell.length_a   1.000
_cell.length_b   1.000
_cell.length_c   1.000
_cell.angle_alpha   90.00
_cell.angle_beta   90.00
_cell.angle_gamma   90.00
#
_symmetry.space_group_name_H-M   'P 1'
#
loop_
_entity.id
_entity.type
_entity.pdbx_description
1 polymer ?
#
loop_
_entity_poly.entity_id
_entity_poly.type
_entity_poly.pdbx_seq_one_letter_code
_entity_poly.pdbx_strand_id
1 'polypeptide(L)'
;ELTIENAKTKTTLHPRCGTSFLLYVVIVSAIIFSFLGEQTLVMRFVSRIVLLPLIAGISYEIIKISGKHQAFILWKILSWPGLMMQRLTTREPDEEQLEVAILALREVLTLEDNNNNVLPINKQEAPV
;
A
#
# COMPACT_ATOMS: atom_id res chain seq x y z
N GLU A 1 17.48 11.10 -10.43
CA GLU A 1 17.06 12.48 -10.77
C GLU A 1 15.57 12.53 -11.07
N LEU A 2 14.89 13.65 -10.77
CA LEU A 2 13.45 13.83 -11.00
C LEU A 2 13.20 14.31 -12.44
N THR A 3 13.35 13.40 -13.40
CA THR A 3 13.14 13.62 -14.83
C THR A 3 12.14 12.60 -15.38
N ILE A 4 11.41 12.97 -16.44
CA ILE A 4 10.40 12.10 -17.08
C ILE A 4 11.05 10.80 -17.56
N GLU A 5 12.20 10.89 -18.24
CA GLU A 5 12.95 9.74 -18.75
C GLU A 5 13.33 8.75 -17.64
N ASN A 6 13.80 9.24 -16.49
CA ASN A 6 14.12 8.36 -15.36
C ASN A 6 12.85 7.79 -14.72
N ALA A 7 11.77 8.56 -14.63
CA ALA A 7 10.50 8.10 -14.05
C ALA A 7 9.87 6.96 -14.86
N LYS A 8 9.90 7.04 -16.20
CA LYS A 8 9.42 5.98 -17.11
C LYS A 8 10.12 4.63 -16.92
N THR A 9 11.38 4.63 -16.47
CA THR A 9 12.11 3.37 -16.20
C THR A 9 11.65 2.65 -14.92
N LYS A 10 10.83 3.28 -14.08
CA LYS A 10 10.38 2.70 -12.81
C LYS A 10 9.08 1.92 -13.00
N THR A 11 9.00 0.78 -12.32
CA THR A 11 7.79 -0.04 -12.35
C THR A 11 6.68 0.56 -11.50
N THR A 12 5.45 0.39 -11.94
CA THR A 12 4.24 0.68 -11.15
C THR A 12 3.98 -0.35 -10.04
N LEU A 13 4.70 -1.48 -10.06
CA LEU A 13 4.47 -2.62 -9.19
C LEU A 13 5.38 -2.56 -7.96
N HIS A 14 4.78 -2.52 -6.78
CA HIS A 14 5.54 -2.51 -5.52
C HIS A 14 5.03 -3.57 -4.54
N PRO A 15 5.91 -4.41 -3.96
CA PRO A 15 5.50 -5.48 -3.05
C PRO A 15 4.89 -4.96 -1.74
N ARG A 16 5.13 -3.70 -1.38
CA ARG A 16 4.54 -3.04 -0.20
C ARG A 16 3.32 -2.18 -0.48
N CYS A 17 2.69 -2.30 -1.66
CA CYS A 17 1.50 -1.53 -2.00
C CYS A 17 0.32 -1.88 -1.06
N GLY A 18 -0.56 -0.91 -0.81
CA GLY A 18 -1.76 -1.11 0.01
C GLY A 18 -2.71 -2.19 -0.54
N THR A 19 -2.72 -2.41 -1.86
CA THR A 19 -3.47 -3.51 -2.48
C THR A 19 -2.94 -4.88 -2.06
N SER A 20 -1.62 -5.03 -1.91
CA SER A 20 -1.01 -6.24 -1.36
C SER A 20 -1.32 -6.40 0.13
N PHE A 21 -1.39 -5.31 0.90
CA PHE A 21 -1.77 -5.36 2.31
C PHE A 21 -3.18 -5.92 2.50
N LEU A 22 -4.16 -5.41 1.74
CA LEU A 22 -5.54 -5.89 1.79
C LEU A 22 -5.64 -7.39 1.46
N LEU A 23 -4.85 -7.85 0.48
CA LEU A 23 -4.81 -9.26 0.13
C LEU A 23 -4.31 -10.13 1.30
N TYR A 24 -3.26 -9.69 2.00
CA TYR A 24 -2.78 -10.39 3.20
C TYR A 24 -3.80 -10.37 4.33
N VAL A 25 -4.53 -9.27 4.52
CA VAL A 25 -5.62 -9.20 5.51
C VAL A 25 -6.69 -10.23 5.21
N VAL A 26 -7.10 -10.38 3.95
CA VAL A 26 -8.11 -11.38 3.56
C VAL A 26 -7.61 -12.80 3.82
N ILE A 27 -6.38 -13.13 3.41
CA ILE A 27 -5.81 -14.47 3.62
C ILE A 27 -5.68 -14.80 5.11
N VAL A 28 -5.11 -13.89 5.90
CA VAL A 28 -4.95 -14.06 7.35
C VAL A 28 -6.31 -14.16 8.03
N SER A 29 -7.29 -13.36 7.61
CA SER A 29 -8.64 -13.44 8.15
C SER A 29 -9.29 -14.80 7.88
N ALA A 30 -9.13 -15.37 6.68
CA ALA A 30 -9.69 -16.67 6.34
C ALA A 30 -9.08 -17.77 7.22
N ILE A 31 -7.76 -17.74 7.44
CA ILE A 31 -7.06 -18.69 8.31
C ILE A 31 -7.57 -18.55 9.75
N ILE A 32 -7.55 -17.35 10.31
CA ILE A 32 -7.94 -17.10 11.71
C ILE A 32 -9.41 -17.46 11.95
N PHE A 33 -10.32 -17.02 11.08
CA PHE A 33 -11.74 -17.33 11.23
C PHE A 33 -12.07 -18.80 10.95
N SER A 34 -11.25 -19.52 10.18
CA SER A 34 -11.42 -20.96 9.98
C SER A 34 -11.29 -21.76 11.28
N PHE A 35 -10.59 -21.25 12.30
CA PHE A 35 -10.46 -21.90 13.61
C PHE A 35 -11.62 -21.58 14.58
N LEU A 36 -12.49 -20.62 14.24
CA LEU A 36 -13.52 -20.12 15.18
C LEU A 36 -14.83 -20.92 15.18
N GLY A 37 -14.98 -21.92 14.31
CA GLY A 37 -16.12 -22.84 14.26
C GLY A 37 -17.46 -22.18 13.93
N GLU A 38 -18.57 -22.88 14.22
CA GLU A 38 -19.91 -22.31 14.09
C GLU A 38 -20.18 -21.26 15.18
N GLN A 39 -20.65 -20.08 14.76
CA GLN A 39 -20.93 -18.97 15.67
C GLN A 39 -22.33 -18.43 15.42
N THR A 40 -23.00 -18.03 16.50
CA THR A 40 -24.26 -17.28 16.41
C THR A 40 -24.02 -15.89 15.79
N LEU A 41 -25.07 -15.26 15.25
CA LEU A 41 -24.97 -13.96 14.56
C LEU A 41 -24.23 -12.89 15.39
N VAL A 42 -24.56 -12.78 16.67
CA VAL A 42 -23.95 -11.80 17.59
C VAL A 42 -22.47 -12.11 17.82
N MET A 43 -22.15 -13.38 18.10
CA MET A 43 -20.78 -13.82 18.34
C MET A 43 -19.90 -13.58 17.12
N ARG A 44 -20.44 -13.76 15.91
CA ARG A 44 -19.75 -13.48 14.64
C ARG A 44 -19.42 -12.00 14.45
N PHE A 45 -20.28 -11.09 14.89
CA PHE A 45 -20.00 -9.65 14.83
C PHE A 45 -18.92 -9.25 15.85
N VAL A 46 -19.07 -9.71 17.09
CA VAL A 46 -18.12 -9.40 18.17
C VAL A 46 -16.72 -9.94 17.84
N SER A 47 -16.62 -11.19 17.37
CA SER A 47 -15.34 -11.80 17.02
C SER A 47 -14.63 -11.03 15.91
N ARG A 48 -15.34 -10.54 14.89
CA ARG A 48 -14.73 -9.74 13.82
C ARG A 48 -14.16 -8.43 14.35
N ILE A 49 -14.91 -7.70 15.18
CA ILE A 49 -14.45 -6.42 15.72
C ILE A 49 -13.22 -6.61 16.62
N VAL A 50 -13.25 -7.64 17.49
CA VAL A 50 -12.16 -7.91 18.43
C VAL A 50 -10.90 -8.45 17.74
N LEU A 51 -11.05 -9.29 16.70
CA LEU A 51 -9.90 -9.88 16.00
C LEU A 51 -9.33 -8.96 14.90
N LEU A 52 -10.02 -7.88 14.52
CA LEU A 52 -9.52 -6.94 13.49
C LEU A 52 -8.12 -6.38 13.79
N PRO A 53 -7.81 -5.87 15.00
CA PRO A 53 -6.45 -5.40 15.32
C PRO A 53 -5.40 -6.50 15.21
N LEU A 54 -5.73 -7.73 15.62
CA LEU A 54 -4.83 -8.88 15.53
C LEU A 54 -4.52 -9.23 14.07
N ILE A 55 -5.56 -9.34 13.24
CA ILE A 55 -5.42 -9.61 11.81
C ILE A 55 -4.56 -8.52 11.15
N ALA A 56 -4.88 -7.25 11.41
CA ALA A 56 -4.14 -6.11 10.87
C ALA A 56 -2.67 -6.12 11.29
N GLY A 57 -2.38 -6.42 12.55
CA GLY A 57 -1.01 -6.51 13.08
C GLY A 57 -0.20 -7.62 12.40
N ILE A 58 -0.78 -8.81 12.25
CA ILE A 58 -0.14 -9.94 11.57
C ILE A 58 0.12 -9.59 10.09
N SER A 59 -0.90 -9.05 9.39
CA SER A 59 -0.75 -8.63 7.99
C SER A 59 0.30 -7.53 7.81
N TYR A 60 0.42 -6.61 8.77
CA TYR A 60 1.44 -5.55 8.76
C TYR A 60 2.86 -6.12 8.87
N GLU A 61 3.09 -7.08 9.77
CA GLU A 61 4.41 -7.71 9.89
C GLU A 61 4.74 -8.54 8.65
N ILE A 62 3.76 -9.24 8.06
CA ILE A 62 3.94 -9.98 6.80
C ILE A 62 4.39 -9.03 5.66
N ILE A 63 3.73 -7.88 5.46
CA ILE A 63 4.10 -6.95 4.38
C ILE A 63 5.44 -6.27 4.64
N LYS A 64 5.74 -5.95 5.91
CA LYS A 64 7.02 -5.38 6.33
C LYS A 64 8.18 -6.33 6.06
N ILE A 65 8.01 -7.62 6.37
CA ILE A 65 9.03 -8.65 6.13
C ILE A 65 9.17 -8.94 4.63
N SER A 66 8.05 -9.04 3.90
CA SER A 66 8.01 -9.22 2.43
C SER A 66 8.81 -8.13 1.73
N GLY A 67 8.70 -6.89 2.22
CA GLY A 67 9.46 -5.77 1.70
C GLY A 67 10.94 -5.78 2.07
N LYS A 68 11.36 -6.43 3.16
CA LYS A 68 12.75 -6.52 3.61
C LYS A 68 13.51 -7.69 2.95
N HIS A 69 12.80 -8.77 2.61
CA HIS A 69 13.40 -10.02 2.11
C HIS A 69 12.92 -10.37 0.70
N GLN A 70 13.07 -9.44 -0.25
CA GLN A 70 12.69 -9.65 -1.66
C GLN A 70 13.46 -10.79 -2.35
N ALA A 71 14.64 -11.16 -1.83
CA ALA A 71 15.49 -12.21 -2.41
C ALA A 71 15.02 -13.64 -2.06
N PHE A 72 14.17 -13.83 -1.05
CA PHE A 72 13.72 -15.15 -0.63
C PHE A 72 12.54 -15.63 -1.48
N ILE A 73 12.65 -16.84 -2.04
CA ILE A 73 11.65 -17.45 -2.95
C ILE A 73 10.22 -17.43 -2.34
N LEU A 74 10.12 -17.69 -1.04
CA LEU A 74 8.84 -17.75 -0.33
C LEU A 74 8.10 -16.40 -0.36
N TRP A 75 8.82 -15.31 -0.13
CA TRP A 75 8.25 -13.96 -0.16
C TRP A 75 7.88 -13.52 -1.57
N LYS A 76 8.60 -14.00 -2.59
CA LYS A 76 8.27 -13.77 -3.99
C LYS A 76 6.95 -14.45 -4.38
N ILE A 77 6.71 -15.68 -3.92
CA ILE A 77 5.44 -16.39 -4.15
C ILE A 77 4.30 -15.68 -3.41
N LEU A 78 4.51 -15.31 -2.14
CA LEU A 78 3.46 -14.70 -1.33
C LEU A 78 3.06 -13.29 -1.83
N SER A 79 4.02 -12.52 -2.37
CA SER A 79 3.75 -11.20 -2.95
C SER A 79 3.25 -11.25 -4.40
N TRP A 80 3.48 -12.35 -5.11
CA TRP A 80 3.03 -12.54 -6.49
C TRP A 80 1.55 -12.22 -6.74
N PRO A 81 0.58 -12.72 -5.94
CA PRO A 81 -0.83 -12.41 -6.17
C PRO A 81 -1.16 -10.92 -5.94
N GLY A 82 -0.45 -10.25 -5.02
CA GLY A 82 -0.58 -8.81 -4.81
C GLY A 82 -0.06 -8.00 -6.00
N LEU A 83 1.06 -8.42 -6.59
CA LEU A 83 1.61 -7.83 -7.81
C LEU A 83 0.71 -8.07 -9.02
N MET A 84 0.05 -9.24 -9.09
CA MET A 84 -0.91 -9.55 -10.15
C MET A 84 -2.15 -8.65 -10.06
N MET A 85 -2.66 -8.41 -8.85
CA MET A 85 -3.74 -7.45 -8.62
C MET A 85 -3.34 -6.04 -9.06
N GLN A 86 -2.12 -5.60 -8.75
CA GLN A 86 -1.61 -4.31 -9.22
C GLN A 86 -1.51 -4.26 -10.75
N ARG A 87 -1.08 -5.33 -11.42
CA ARG A 87 -1.11 -5.38 -12.89
C ARG A 87 -2.50 -5.25 -13.47
N LEU A 88 -3.52 -5.73 -12.76
CA LEU A 88 -4.91 -5.58 -13.18
C LEU A 88 -5.45 -4.16 -12.94
N THR A 89 -5.01 -3.49 -11.87
CA THR A 89 -5.55 -2.19 -11.44
C THR A 89 -4.71 -0.98 -11.82
N THR A 90 -3.48 -1.16 -12.29
CA THR A 90 -2.58 -0.06 -12.69
C THR A 90 -2.37 -0.01 -14.19
N ARG A 91 -2.26 1.20 -14.74
CA ARG A 91 -1.88 1.48 -16.12
C ARG A 91 -0.57 2.29 -16.12
N GLU A 92 0.23 2.16 -17.16
CA GLU A 92 1.38 3.06 -17.33
C GLU A 92 0.90 4.51 -17.51
N PRO A 93 1.50 5.47 -16.78
CA PRO A 93 1.14 6.88 -16.87
C PRO A 93 1.68 7.51 -18.15
N ASP A 94 0.95 8.50 -18.67
CA ASP A 94 1.40 9.30 -19.81
C ASP A 94 2.42 10.38 -19.40
N GLU A 95 3.10 11.00 -20.38
CA GLU A 95 4.12 12.03 -20.15
C GLU A 95 3.60 13.23 -19.36
N GLU A 96 2.41 13.72 -19.71
CA GLU A 96 1.76 14.83 -18.99
C GLU A 96 1.49 14.48 -17.52
N GLN A 97 1.08 13.23 -17.25
CA GLN A 97 0.83 12.76 -15.88
C GLN A 97 2.14 12.67 -15.08
N LEU A 98 3.24 12.26 -15.73
CA LEU A 98 4.56 12.21 -15.12
C LEU A 98 5.10 13.62 -14.83
N GLU A 99 4.88 14.58 -15.71
CA GLU A 99 5.28 15.98 -15.51
C GLU A 99 4.58 16.57 -14.28
N VAL A 100 3.26 16.46 -14.19
CA VAL A 100 2.47 16.94 -13.04
C VAL A 100 2.92 16.25 -11.76
N ALA A 101 3.15 14.93 -11.78
CA ALA A 101 3.61 14.18 -10.62
C ALA A 101 5.01 14.62 -10.15
N ILE A 102 5.93 14.87 -11.07
CA ILE A 102 7.29 15.35 -10.76
C ILE A 102 7.22 16.76 -10.16
N LEU A 103 6.38 17.64 -10.71
CA LEU A 103 6.24 19.02 -10.25
C LEU A 103 5.65 19.07 -8.83
N ALA A 104 4.61 18.27 -8.57
CA ALA A 104 4.03 18.12 -7.24
C ALA A 104 5.05 17.56 -6.22
N LEU A 105 5.83 16.54 -6.60
CA LEU A 105 6.86 15.96 -5.72
C LEU A 105 8.00 16.93 -5.44
N ARG A 106 8.43 17.73 -6.43
CA ARG A 106 9.46 18.76 -6.25
C ARG A 106 9.01 19.83 -5.27
N GLU A 107 7.75 20.26 -5.33
CA GLU A 107 7.21 21.26 -4.42
C GLU A 107 7.23 20.74 -2.98
N VAL A 108 6.77 19.51 -2.74
CA VAL A 108 6.81 18.90 -1.41
C VAL A 108 8.25 18.80 -0.87
N LEU A 109 9.20 18.36 -1.68
CA LEU A 109 10.60 18.27 -1.27
C LEU A 109 11.21 19.65 -0.99
N THR A 110 10.84 20.66 -1.78
CA THR A 110 11.29 22.05 -1.58
C THR A 110 10.72 22.60 -0.28
N LEU A 111 9.45 22.29 0.04
CA LEU A 111 8.84 22.63 1.32
C LEU A 111 9.52 21.90 2.47
N GLU A 112 9.80 20.60 2.37
CA GLU A 112 10.51 19.84 3.42
C GLU A 112 11.93 20.38 3.67
N ASP A 113 12.69 20.70 2.62
CA ASP A 113 14.04 21.26 2.74
C ASP A 113 14.04 22.69 3.33
N ASN A 114 13.03 23.49 2.99
CA ASN A 114 12.88 24.85 3.53
C ASN A 114 12.26 24.88 4.94
N ASN A 115 11.47 23.86 5.31
CA ASN A 115 10.74 23.77 6.57
C ASN A 115 11.16 22.58 7.44
N ASN A 116 12.14 22.84 8.31
CA ASN A 116 12.07 22.40 9.71
C ASN A 116 10.89 23.05 10.48
N ASN A 117 9.92 23.69 9.81
CA ASN A 117 8.75 24.29 10.44
C ASN A 117 7.57 24.46 9.47
N VAL A 118 6.50 23.68 9.70
CA VAL A 118 5.09 23.98 9.34
C VAL A 118 4.60 23.43 7.99
N LEU A 119 3.62 22.51 8.07
CA LEU A 119 2.23 22.79 7.67
C LEU A 119 1.22 22.00 8.53
N PRO A 120 0.38 22.65 9.37
CA PRO A 120 -1.03 22.34 9.42
C PRO A 120 -1.67 22.86 8.12
N ILE A 121 -2.30 21.95 7.39
CA ILE A 121 -2.89 22.19 6.08
C ILE A 121 -4.02 23.23 6.19
N ASN A 122 -3.85 24.40 5.57
CA ASN A 122 -5.01 25.22 5.19
C ASN A 122 -5.39 24.91 3.74
N LYS A 123 -6.58 24.35 3.55
CA LYS A 123 -7.22 24.15 2.25
C LYS A 123 -7.59 25.52 1.68
N GLN A 124 -6.96 25.96 0.61
CA GLN A 124 -7.60 26.73 -0.46
C GLN A 124 -6.61 26.96 -1.60
N GLU A 125 -7.13 26.90 -2.83
CA GLU A 125 -6.47 27.19 -4.12
C GLU A 125 -5.68 26.05 -4.78
N ALA A 126 -6.44 25.07 -5.29
CA ALA A 126 -6.07 24.42 -6.55
C ALA A 126 -6.60 25.30 -7.70
N PRO A 127 -5.75 25.88 -8.56
CA PRO A 127 -6.23 26.50 -9.80
C PRO A 127 -6.64 25.39 -10.78
N VAL A 128 -7.83 25.58 -11.37
CA VAL A 128 -8.42 24.78 -12.45
C VAL A 128 -7.60 24.93 -13.73
#